data_AF-A0A949XY72-F1
#
_entry.id   AF-A0A949XY72-F1
#
_cell.length_a   1.000
_cell.length_b   1.000
_cell.length_c   1.000
_cell.angle_alpha   90.00
_cell.angle_beta   90.00
_cell.angle_gamma   90.00
#
_symmetry.space_group_name_H-M   'P 1'
#
loop_
_entity.id
_entity.type
_entity.pdbx_description
1 polymer ?
#
loop_
_entity_poly.entity_id
_entity_poly.type
_entity_poly.pdbx_seq_one_letter_code
_entity_poly.pdbx_strand_id
1 'polypeptide(L)'
;YEPFHKKRFLGDPGQSVANLLLFDPNFPRSVRFCLCRCQQAVHSISGRPVAQPGNEVEHALDSLTRWLNLVKIDDFVRAGLHEELTSVIDRIHEIGDAIHRTYFDVRIEYKAAESKTPEAQEAPAGSASCGSG
;
A
#
# COMPACT_ATOMS: atom_id res chain seq x y z
N TYR A 1 -14.24 8.88 -27.39
CA TYR A 1 -13.27 9.29 -26.36
C TYR A 1 -13.24 10.82 -26.40
N GLU A 2 -14.09 11.47 -25.60
CA GLU A 2 -14.18 12.94 -25.59
C GLU A 2 -13.11 13.50 -24.63
N PRO A 3 -12.12 14.27 -25.14
CA PRO A 3 -11.04 14.79 -24.33
C PRO A 3 -11.49 16.09 -23.66
N PHE A 4 -11.58 16.07 -22.33
CA PHE A 4 -11.70 17.23 -21.45
C PHE A 4 -12.91 18.12 -21.70
N HIS A 5 -14.05 17.75 -21.11
CA HIS A 5 -15.14 18.71 -20.88
C HIS A 5 -14.61 19.86 -20.05
N LYS A 6 -14.36 20.99 -20.73
CA LYS A 6 -13.97 22.27 -20.16
C LYS A 6 -15.16 22.81 -19.36
N LYS A 7 -15.40 22.23 -18.18
CA LYS A 7 -16.31 22.79 -17.19
C LYS A 7 -15.79 24.18 -16.88
N ARG A 8 -16.50 25.19 -17.36
CA ARG A 8 -16.26 26.59 -16.99
C ARG A 8 -16.58 26.71 -15.51
N PHE A 9 -15.56 26.52 -14.68
CA PHE A 9 -15.63 26.91 -13.29
C PHE A 9 -15.67 28.44 -13.26
N LEU A 10 -16.79 28.99 -12.78
CA LEU A 10 -16.99 30.45 -12.66
C LEU A 10 -16.23 31.06 -11.46
N GLY A 11 -15.33 30.31 -10.83
CA GLY A 11 -14.58 30.70 -9.64
C GLY A 11 -13.09 30.97 -9.91
N ASP A 12 -12.37 31.35 -8.86
CA ASP A 12 -10.92 31.52 -8.90
C ASP A 12 -10.25 30.27 -9.51
N PRO A 13 -9.33 30.44 -10.48
CA PRO A 13 -8.72 29.32 -11.18
C PRO A 13 -7.97 28.37 -10.23
N GLY A 14 -7.43 28.86 -9.10
CA GLY A 14 -6.78 28.03 -8.09
C GLY A 14 -7.75 27.08 -7.39
N GLN A 15 -8.93 27.57 -6.99
CA GLN A 15 -9.96 26.73 -6.36
C GLN A 15 -10.50 25.67 -7.32
N SER A 16 -10.67 26.06 -8.58
CA SER A 16 -11.17 25.18 -9.64
C SER A 16 -10.21 24.02 -9.92
N VAL A 17 -8.90 24.34 -10.00
CA VAL A 17 -7.85 23.34 -10.17
C VAL A 17 -7.75 22.43 -8.94
N ALA A 18 -7.79 22.99 -7.72
CA ALA A 18 -7.77 22.19 -6.51
C ALA A 18 -8.96 21.23 -6.42
N ASN A 19 -10.16 21.70 -6.80
CA ASN A 19 -11.35 20.86 -6.82
C ASN A 19 -11.20 19.66 -7.76
N LEU A 20 -10.66 19.89 -8.97
CA LEU A 20 -10.37 18.82 -9.93
C LEU A 20 -9.30 17.85 -9.43
N LEU A 21 -8.22 18.36 -8.85
CA LEU A 21 -7.09 17.54 -8.39
C LEU A 21 -7.41 16.77 -7.10
N LEU A 22 -8.31 17.25 -6.24
CA LEU A 22 -8.62 16.57 -4.99
C LEU A 22 -9.84 15.65 -5.11
N PHE A 23 -10.95 16.15 -5.67
CA PHE A 23 -12.26 15.52 -5.49
C PHE A 23 -12.80 14.78 -6.72
N ASP A 24 -12.23 14.99 -7.91
CA ASP A 24 -12.75 14.40 -9.14
C ASP A 24 -12.49 12.88 -9.20
N PRO A 25 -13.51 12.01 -9.12
CA PRO A 25 -13.30 10.56 -9.10
C PRO A 25 -12.92 9.97 -10.46
N ASN A 26 -13.05 10.72 -11.56
CA ASN A 26 -12.80 10.26 -12.92
C ASN A 26 -11.48 10.78 -13.49
N PHE A 27 -10.82 11.69 -12.78
CA PHE A 27 -9.55 12.25 -13.22
C PHE A 27 -8.37 11.39 -12.71
N PRO A 28 -7.56 10.77 -13.60
CA PRO A 28 -6.52 9.83 -13.17
C PRO A 28 -5.43 10.39 -12.27
N ARG A 29 -5.28 11.73 -12.25
CA ARG A 29 -4.35 12.44 -11.37
C ARG A 29 -5.01 13.06 -10.15
N SER A 30 -6.30 12.79 -9.90
CA SER A 30 -6.91 13.24 -8.66
C SER A 30 -6.45 12.38 -7.49
N VAL A 31 -6.34 13.01 -6.32
CA VAL A 31 -6.00 12.32 -5.08
C VAL A 31 -7.03 11.22 -4.79
N ARG A 32 -8.32 11.52 -4.95
CA ARG A 32 -9.40 10.54 -4.76
C ARG A 32 -9.28 9.32 -5.67
N PHE A 33 -8.97 9.51 -6.95
CA PHE A 33 -8.76 8.40 -7.88
C PHE A 33 -7.54 7.57 -7.48
N CYS A 34 -6.41 8.22 -7.19
CA CYS A 34 -5.19 7.56 -6.77
C CYS A 34 -5.37 6.76 -5.48
N LEU A 35 -6.07 7.30 -4.47
CA LEU A 35 -6.35 6.59 -3.21
C LEU A 35 -7.21 5.36 -3.43
N CYS A 36 -8.25 5.45 -4.27
CA CYS A 36 -9.09 4.30 -4.60
C CYS A 36 -8.28 3.18 -5.30
N ARG A 37 -7.37 3.55 -6.21
CA ARG A 37 -6.46 2.60 -6.86
C ARG A 37 -5.46 2.00 -5.88
N CYS A 38 -4.94 2.81 -4.97
CA CYS A 38 -4.03 2.36 -3.91
C CYS A 38 -4.71 1.34 -2.99
N GLN A 39 -5.95 1.61 -2.55
CA GLN A 39 -6.75 0.65 -1.78
C GLN A 39 -6.92 -0.69 -2.49
N GLN A 40 -7.24 -0.68 -3.79
CA GLN A 40 -7.36 -1.90 -4.59
C GLN A 40 -6.03 -2.66 -4.66
N ALA A 41 -4.91 -1.95 -4.82
CA ALA A 41 -3.58 -2.55 -4.87
C ALA A 41 -3.20 -3.16 -3.51
N VAL A 42 -3.38 -2.44 -2.41
CA VAL A 42 -3.12 -2.94 -1.06
C VAL A 42 -3.98 -4.16 -0.76
N HIS A 43 -5.27 -4.14 -1.09
CA HIS A 43 -6.14 -5.29 -0.91
C HIS A 43 -5.67 -6.51 -1.73
N SER A 44 -5.21 -6.28 -2.96
CA SER A 44 -4.66 -7.34 -3.82
C SER A 44 -3.36 -7.93 -3.27
N ILE A 45 -2.49 -7.11 -2.65
CA ILE A 45 -1.24 -7.54 -2.03
C ILE A 45 -1.52 -8.28 -0.71
N SER A 46 -2.45 -7.76 0.10
CA SER A 46 -2.91 -8.40 1.35
C SER A 46 -3.43 -9.82 1.11
N GLY A 47 -4.14 -10.05 -0.02
CA GLY A 47 -4.77 -11.34 -0.33
C GLY A 47 -5.79 -11.80 0.73
N ARG A 48 -6.25 -10.89 1.60
CA ARG A 48 -7.06 -11.22 2.77
C ARG A 48 -8.54 -11.37 2.38
N PRO A 49 -9.24 -12.39 2.91
CA PRO A 49 -10.69 -12.48 2.75
C PRO A 49 -11.37 -11.30 3.47
N VAL A 50 -12.40 -10.75 2.85
CA VAL A 50 -13.20 -9.56 3.27
C VAL A 50 -13.71 -9.62 4.73
N ALA A 51 -13.70 -10.79 5.35
CA ALA A 51 -14.19 -11.03 6.71
C ALA A 51 -13.17 -10.74 7.84
N GLN A 52 -11.91 -10.44 7.53
CA GLN A 52 -10.91 -10.10 8.56
C GLN A 52 -10.79 -8.58 8.76
N PRO A 53 -10.50 -8.10 9.99
CA PRO A 53 -10.19 -6.69 10.21
C PRO A 53 -9.02 -6.26 9.33
N GLY A 54 -9.17 -5.09 8.70
CA GLY A 54 -8.19 -4.55 7.77
C GLY A 54 -6.84 -4.31 8.43
N ASN A 55 -5.77 -4.33 7.64
CA ASN A 55 -4.47 -3.87 8.13
C ASN A 55 -4.53 -2.39 8.53
N GLU A 56 -3.59 -1.94 9.37
CA GLU A 56 -3.44 -0.53 9.75
C GLU A 56 -3.42 0.39 8.51
N VAL A 57 -2.74 -0.05 7.45
CA VAL A 57 -2.69 0.60 6.14
C VAL A 57 -4.07 0.73 5.49
N GLU A 58 -4.88 -0.34 5.49
CA GLU A 58 -6.21 -0.35 4.88
C GLU A 58 -7.15 0.60 5.63
N HIS A 59 -7.05 0.61 6.96
CA HIS A 59 -7.78 1.55 7.82
C HIS A 59 -7.37 3.01 7.57
N ALA A 60 -6.07 3.30 7.46
CA ALA A 60 -5.58 4.64 7.18
C ALA A 60 -6.03 5.16 5.81
N LEU A 61 -5.96 4.31 4.77
CA LEU A 61 -6.44 4.62 3.43
C LEU A 61 -7.95 4.88 3.40
N ASP A 62 -8.75 4.04 4.07
CA ASP A 62 -10.20 4.19 4.15
C ASP A 62 -10.61 5.44 4.93
N SER A 63 -9.92 5.74 6.03
CA SER A 63 -10.10 6.98 6.80
C SER A 63 -9.86 8.22 5.93
N LEU A 64 -8.73 8.28 5.22
CA LEU A 64 -8.41 9.42 4.34
C LEU A 64 -9.41 9.54 3.18
N THR A 65 -9.79 8.42 2.57
CA THR A 65 -10.75 8.39 1.46
C THR A 65 -12.13 8.87 1.90
N ARG A 66 -12.62 8.42 3.06
CA ARG A 66 -13.90 8.87 3.63
C ARG A 66 -13.85 10.34 4.00
N TRP A 67 -12.77 10.79 4.61
CA TRP A 67 -12.57 12.20 4.93
C TRP A 67 -12.64 13.06 3.68
N LEU A 68 -11.90 12.71 2.61
CA LEU A 68 -11.97 13.41 1.32
C LEU A 68 -13.36 13.38 0.66
N ASN A 69 -14.16 12.34 0.89
CA ASN A 69 -15.53 12.27 0.37
C ASN A 69 -16.51 13.17 1.13
N LEU A 70 -16.25 13.45 2.41
CA LEU A 70 -17.13 14.26 3.27
C LEU A 70 -16.80 15.75 3.18
N VAL A 71 -15.53 16.08 3.01
CA VAL A 71 -15.09 17.47 2.96
C VAL A 71 -15.47 18.12 1.63
N LYS A 72 -15.94 19.37 1.69
CA LYS A 72 -16.26 20.19 0.51
C LYS A 72 -15.12 21.16 0.23
N ILE A 73 -14.95 21.51 -1.05
CA ILE A 73 -13.95 22.51 -1.48
C ILE A 73 -14.16 23.87 -0.79
N ASP A 74 -15.41 24.26 -0.51
CA ASP A 74 -15.72 25.51 0.19
C ASP A 74 -15.12 25.55 1.61
N ASP A 75 -15.10 24.40 2.30
CA ASP A 75 -14.52 24.28 3.63
C ASP A 75 -12.98 24.35 3.56
N PHE A 76 -12.37 23.73 2.55
CA PHE A 76 -10.92 23.82 2.26
C PHE A 76 -10.46 25.25 2.02
N VAL A 77 -11.20 25.99 1.19
CA VAL A 77 -10.89 27.37 0.85
C VAL A 77 -11.03 28.27 2.08
N ARG A 78 -12.05 28.04 2.92
CA ARG A 78 -12.28 28.81 4.14
C ARG A 78 -11.23 28.53 5.22
N ALA A 79 -10.74 27.30 5.34
CA ALA A 79 -9.70 26.91 6.29
C ALA A 79 -8.29 27.35 5.84
N GLY A 80 -8.08 27.48 4.53
CA GLY A 80 -6.80 27.83 3.94
C GLY A 80 -6.32 26.73 3.00
N LEU A 81 -6.40 26.99 1.69
CA LEU A 81 -6.20 25.96 0.66
C LEU A 81 -4.83 25.26 0.76
N HIS A 82 -3.77 26.03 1.02
CA HIS A 82 -2.41 25.50 1.12
C HIS A 82 -2.23 24.62 2.37
N GLU A 83 -2.77 25.05 3.52
CA GLU A 83 -2.63 24.33 4.79
C GLU A 83 -3.38 22.99 4.73
N GLU A 84 -4.63 23.01 4.24
CA GLU A 84 -5.42 21.79 4.08
C GLU A 84 -4.77 20.84 3.07
N LEU A 85 -4.27 21.36 1.93
CA LEU A 85 -3.56 20.54 0.95
C LEU A 85 -2.29 19.91 1.56
N THR A 86 -1.54 20.68 2.36
CA THR A 86 -0.36 20.19 3.07
C THR A 86 -0.74 19.06 4.02
N SER A 87 -1.83 19.21 4.79
CA SER A 87 -2.35 18.15 5.66
C SER A 87 -2.73 16.87 4.90
N VAL A 88 -3.31 17.01 3.69
CA VAL A 88 -3.59 15.84 2.83
C VAL A 88 -2.29 15.15 2.41
N ILE A 89 -1.29 15.91 2.00
CA ILE A 89 0.02 15.38 1.58
C ILE A 89 0.69 14.65 2.74
N ASP A 90 0.69 15.22 3.94
CA ASP A 90 1.28 14.61 5.15
C ASP A 90 0.62 13.26 5.47
N ARG A 91 -0.72 13.18 5.44
CA ARG A 91 -1.44 11.91 5.63
C ARG A 91 -1.10 10.88 4.57
N ILE A 92 -0.88 11.29 3.32
CA ILE A 92 -0.44 10.38 2.26
C ILE A 92 0.96 9.85 2.55
N HIS A 93 1.87 10.69 3.04
CA HIS A 93 3.21 10.26 3.43
C HIS A 93 3.16 9.25 4.58
N GLU A 94 2.35 9.50 5.61
CA GLU A 94 2.15 8.56 6.73
C GLU A 94 1.63 7.19 6.24
N ILE A 95 0.68 7.19 5.31
CA ILE A 95 0.18 5.96 4.67
C ILE A 95 1.30 5.26 3.90
N GLY A 96 2.13 6.01 3.17
CA GLY A 96 3.28 5.48 2.45
C GLY A 96 4.29 4.79 3.38
N ASP A 97 4.60 5.41 4.51
CA ASP A 97 5.47 4.83 5.54
C ASP A 97 4.85 3.57 6.16
N ALA A 98 3.55 3.57 6.43
CA ALA A 98 2.84 2.40 6.94
C ALA A 98 2.86 1.24 5.92
N ILE A 99 2.66 1.53 4.63
CA ILE A 99 2.79 0.55 3.53
C ILE A 99 4.20 -0.04 3.52
N HIS A 100 5.22 0.83 3.59
CA HIS A 100 6.62 0.40 3.59
C HIS A 100 6.91 -0.56 4.75
N ARG A 101 6.53 -0.20 5.97
CA ARG A 101 6.71 -1.03 7.17
C ARG A 101 5.95 -2.36 7.09
N THR A 102 4.75 -2.36 6.53
CA THR A 102 3.88 -3.56 6.52
C THR A 102 4.27 -4.56 5.44
N TYR A 103 4.63 -4.09 4.24
CA TYR A 103 4.82 -4.95 3.07
C TYR A 103 6.27 -5.05 2.57
N PHE A 104 7.11 -4.06 2.87
CA PHE A 104 8.47 -3.97 2.31
C PHE A 104 9.57 -4.16 3.34
N ASP A 105 9.31 -3.95 4.63
CA ASP A 105 10.27 -4.21 5.72
C ASP A 105 10.36 -5.71 6.10
N VAL A 106 10.15 -6.59 5.11
CA VAL A 106 10.45 -8.01 5.23
C VAL A 106 11.96 -8.15 5.17
N ARG A 107 12.60 -8.30 6.33
CA ARG A 107 13.93 -8.92 6.39
C ARG A 107 13.79 -10.33 5.86
N ILE A 108 14.24 -10.54 4.63
CA ILE A 108 14.36 -11.88 4.05
C ILE A 108 15.46 -12.59 4.85
N GLU A 109 15.08 -13.19 5.97
CA GLU A 109 15.89 -14.26 6.56
C GLU A 109 15.79 -15.44 5.60
N TYR A 110 16.77 -15.54 4.70
CA TYR A 110 17.02 -16.78 3.99
C TYR A 110 17.38 -17.83 5.03
N LYS A 111 16.37 -18.56 5.52
CA LYS A 111 16.59 -19.78 6.27
C LYS A 111 17.32 -20.74 5.33
N ALA A 112 18.64 -20.81 5.51
CA ALA A 112 19.51 -21.70 4.77
C ALA A 112 18.90 -23.11 4.86
N ALA A 113 18.51 -23.64 3.71
CA ALA A 113 17.98 -24.99 3.62
C ALA A 113 19.05 -25.94 4.18
N GLU A 114 18.75 -26.58 5.31
CA GLU A 114 19.53 -27.70 5.82
C GLU A 114 19.59 -28.79 4.75
N SER A 115 20.77 -28.98 4.17
CA SER A 115 21.08 -30.11 3.32
C SER A 115 21.10 -31.37 4.20
N LYS A 116 19.96 -32.06 4.30
CA LYS A 116 19.97 -33.47 4.68
C LYS A 116 20.56 -34.25 3.51
N THR A 117 21.86 -34.50 3.58
CA THR A 117 22.50 -35.55 2.77
C THR A 117 21.86 -36.87 3.18
N PRO A 118 21.21 -37.62 2.27
CA PRO A 118 20.66 -38.91 2.62
C PRO A 118 21.82 -39.87 2.91
N GLU A 119 21.81 -40.34 4.15
CA GLU A 119 22.55 -41.48 4.69
C GLU A 119 22.35 -42.70 3.78
N ALA A 120 23.37 -43.01 2.97
CA ALA A 120 23.44 -44.27 2.25
C ALA A 120 23.78 -45.37 3.25
N GLN A 121 22.75 -46.11 3.65
CA GLN A 121 22.87 -47.39 4.33
C GLN A 121 23.45 -48.42 3.35
N GLU A 122 24.61 -48.98 3.67
CA GLU A 122 24.97 -50.32 3.20
C GLU A 122 25.51 -51.12 4.39
N ALA A 123 24.75 -52.14 4.77
CA ALA A 123 25.02 -53.10 5.83
C ALA A 123 25.75 -54.35 5.24
N PRO A 124 26.11 -55.37 6.03
CA PRO A 124 27.48 -55.62 6.47
C PRO A 124 28.09 -56.90 5.87
N ALA A 125 29.42 -57.00 5.83
CA ALA A 125 30.11 -58.28 5.58
C ALA A 125 31.44 -58.40 6.34
N GLY A 126 31.47 -59.33 7.30
CA GLY A 126 32.53 -60.36 7.38
C GLY A 126 33.91 -60.00 7.96
N SER A 127 34.08 -60.28 9.26
CA SER A 127 35.19 -61.01 9.93
C SER A 127 36.63 -61.03 9.37
N ALA A 128 37.61 -60.65 10.22
CA ALA A 128 38.88 -61.35 10.56
C ALA A 128 39.81 -60.37 11.31
N SER A 129 40.12 -60.55 12.61
CA SER A 129 41.21 -61.36 13.20
C SER A 129 42.66 -60.90 12.88
N CYS A 130 43.51 -60.89 13.94
CA CYS A 130 44.98 -60.71 14.00
C CYS A 130 45.50 -59.24 14.03
N GLY A 131 46.40 -58.78 14.91
CA GLY A 131 47.17 -59.37 16.01
C GLY A 131 48.24 -58.36 16.50
N SER A 132 48.61 -58.50 17.79
CA SER A 132 49.89 -58.24 18.48
C SER A 132 50.75 -57.00 18.18
N GLY A 133 51.14 -56.31 19.26
CA GLY A 133 52.28 -55.39 19.34
C GLY A 133 52.33 -54.63 20.65
#